data_AF-A0A6J7ISA6-F1
#
_entry.id   AF-A0A6J7ISA6-F1
#
_cell.length_a   1.000
_cell.length_b   1.000
_cell.length_c   1.000
_cell.angle_alpha   90.00
_cell.angle_beta   90.00
_cell.angle_gamma   90.00
#
_symmetry.space_group_name_H-M   'P 1'
#
loop_
_entity.id
_entity.type
_entity.pdbx_description
1 polymer ?
#
loop_
_entity_poly.entity_id
_entity_poly.type
_entity_poly.pdbx_seq_one_letter_code
_entity_poly.pdbx_strand_id
1 'polypeptide(L)' 'MWSASSDTQDTFEGRDRASGELKWTGSRNDLVFGSNSVLRGISDVYAADDAGAKFAKDFAAAFVKVMDADRFDLA' A
#
# COMPACT_ATOMS: atom_id res chain seq x y z
N MET A 1 -1.76 -2.58 17.18
CA MET A 1 -0.95 -1.35 17.02
C MET A 1 0.30 -1.71 16.21
N TRP A 2 0.86 -0.76 15.47
CA TRP A 2 2.12 -0.94 14.75
C TRP A 2 3.31 -0.53 15.63
N SER A 3 4.36 -1.35 15.68
CA SER A 3 5.61 -1.07 16.39
C SER A 3 6.81 -1.60 15.59
N ALA A 4 7.94 -0.91 15.62
CA ALA A 4 9.16 -1.39 14.98
C ALA A 4 9.63 -2.69 15.64
N SER A 5 10.07 -3.66 14.82
CA SER A 5 10.58 -4.96 15.29
C SER A 5 12.11 -5.03 15.34
N SER A 6 12.80 -3.98 14.87
CA SER A 6 14.25 -3.83 14.91
C SER A 6 14.67 -2.38 15.20
N ASP A 7 15.90 -2.19 15.68
CA ASP A 7 16.48 -0.86 15.92
C ASP A 7 16.63 -0.05 14.63
N THR A 8 16.85 -0.72 13.50
CA THR A 8 16.92 -0.06 12.18
C THR A 8 15.54 0.39 11.67
N GLN A 9 14.46 -0.10 12.29
CA GLN A 9 13.08 0.27 11.97
C GLN A 9 12.73 0.08 10.47
N ASP A 10 13.25 -0.99 9.87
CA ASP A 10 12.92 -1.36 8.49
C ASP A 10 11.75 -2.35 8.42
N THR A 11 11.43 -2.98 9.56
CA THR A 11 10.31 -3.91 9.72
C THR A 11 9.49 -3.54 10.96
N PHE A 12 8.18 -3.71 10.84
CA PHE A 12 7.19 -3.37 11.83
C PHE A 12 6.21 -4.53 12.01
N GLU A 13 5.76 -4.72 13.24
CA GLU A 13 4.71 -5.66 13.60
C GLU A 13 3.39 -4.93 13.84
N GLY A 14 2.35 -5.36 13.17
CA GLY A 14 0.97 -4.95 13.38
C GLY A 14 0.26 -5.95 14.26
N ARG A 15 0.06 -5.62 15.53
CA ARG A 15 -0.65 -6.47 16.50
C ARG A 15 -2.12 -6.09 16.62
N ASP A 16 -2.98 -7.03 16.98
CA ASP A 16 -4.34 -6.70 17.42
C ASP A 16 -4.30 -5.80 18.66
N ARG A 17 -5.19 -4.81 18.77
CA ARG A 17 -5.18 -3.87 19.90
C ARG A 17 -5.76 -4.47 21.18
N ALA A 18 -6.66 -5.45 21.07
CA ALA A 18 -7.31 -6.07 22.22
C ALA A 18 -6.52 -7.30 22.68
N SER A 19 -6.12 -8.19 21.76
CA SER A 19 -5.45 -9.45 22.13
C SER A 19 -3.93 -9.38 22.15
N GLY A 20 -3.31 -8.39 21.49
CA GLY A 20 -1.84 -8.33 21.32
C GLY A 20 -1.29 -9.36 20.33
N GLU A 21 -2.14 -10.16 19.71
CA GLU A 21 -1.77 -11.17 18.72
C GLU A 21 -1.13 -10.50 17.49
N LEU A 22 -0.05 -11.08 16.97
CA LEU A 22 0.58 -10.64 15.74
C LEU A 22 -0.36 -10.91 14.57
N LYS A 23 -0.79 -9.85 13.86
CA LYS A 23 -1.63 -9.97 12.67
C LYS A 23 -0.86 -9.77 11.38
N TRP A 24 0.05 -8.79 11.36
CA TRP A 24 0.73 -8.35 10.15
C TRP A 24 2.19 -8.01 10.40
N THR A 25 3.00 -8.12 9.36
CA THR A 25 4.31 -7.48 9.28
C THR A 25 4.33 -6.53 8.09
N GLY A 26 5.13 -5.48 8.16
CA GLY A 26 5.24 -4.49 7.10
C GLY A 26 6.53 -3.71 7.19
N SER A 27 6.98 -3.17 6.07
CA SER A 27 8.13 -2.29 5.97
C SER A 27 7.71 -0.82 5.97
N ARG A 28 8.69 0.10 5.90
CA ARG A 28 8.43 1.52 5.68
C ARG A 28 7.67 1.80 4.37
N ASN A 29 7.94 1.01 3.34
CA ASN A 29 7.29 1.16 2.02
C ASN A 29 5.80 0.88 2.10
N ASP A 30 5.37 0.01 3.02
CA ASP A 30 3.96 -0.29 3.24
C ASP A 30 3.31 0.77 4.15
N LEU A 31 3.96 1.11 5.27
CA LEU A 31 3.38 2.00 6.28
C LEU A 31 3.36 3.47 5.87
N VAL A 32 4.12 3.88 4.87
CA VAL A 32 4.09 5.26 4.36
C VAL A 32 2.70 5.64 3.84
N PHE A 33 1.97 4.70 3.26
CA PHE A 33 0.59 4.88 2.79
C PHE A 33 -0.41 5.16 3.91
N GLY A 34 -0.11 4.75 5.15
CA GLY A 34 -0.95 5.03 6.32
C GLY A 34 -0.55 6.28 7.11
N SER A 35 0.64 6.84 6.88
CA SER A 35 1.26 7.88 7.70
C SER A 35 1.47 9.22 6.99
N ASN A 36 1.78 9.22 5.69
CA ASN A 36 1.82 10.45 4.89
C ASN A 36 0.40 10.90 4.54
N SER A 37 0.05 12.16 4.81
CA SER A 37 -1.33 12.66 4.65
C SER A 37 -1.86 12.58 3.22
N VAL A 38 -1.01 12.82 2.22
CA VAL A 38 -1.40 12.76 0.80
C VAL A 38 -1.59 11.32 0.37
N LEU A 39 -0.63 10.43 0.67
CA LEU A 39 -0.74 9.02 0.33
C LEU A 39 -1.91 8.35 1.05
N ARG A 40 -2.17 8.73 2.31
CA ARG A 40 -3.32 8.28 3.07
C ARG A 40 -4.63 8.66 2.41
N GLY A 41 -4.76 9.88 1.91
CA GLY A 41 -5.95 10.29 1.16
C GLY A 41 -6.19 9.42 -0.08
N ILE A 42 -5.13 9.00 -0.77
CA ILE A 42 -5.24 8.07 -1.91
C ILE A 42 -5.66 6.67 -1.42
N SER A 43 -5.04 6.17 -0.35
CA SER A 43 -5.41 4.88 0.25
C SER A 43 -6.86 4.85 0.71
N ASP A 44 -7.38 5.92 1.32
CA ASP A 44 -8.75 6.02 1.79
C ASP A 44 -9.76 5.92 0.61
N VAL A 45 -9.43 6.45 -0.56
CA VAL A 45 -10.26 6.29 -1.78
C VAL A 45 -10.33 4.83 -2.22
N TYR A 46 -9.20 4.11 -2.24
CA TYR A 46 -9.20 2.70 -2.66
C TYR A 46 -9.72 1.74 -1.58
N ALA A 47 -9.76 2.18 -0.32
CA ALA A 47 -10.30 1.41 0.79
C ALA A 47 -11.82 1.61 1.01
N ALA A 48 -12.46 2.51 0.26
CA ALA A 48 -13.91 2.71 0.32
C ALA A 48 -14.69 1.46 -0.16
N ASP A 49 -15.88 1.25 0.40
CA ASP A 49 -16.68 0.04 0.18
C ASP A 49 -17.04 -0.21 -1.30
N ASP A 50 -17.11 0.84 -2.12
CA ASP A 50 -17.46 0.79 -3.55
C ASP A 50 -16.24 0.83 -4.48
N ALA A 51 -15.03 0.91 -3.94
CA ALA A 51 -13.83 1.17 -4.74
C ALA A 51 -13.18 -0.10 -5.34
N GLY A 52 -13.66 -1.30 -5.02
CA GLY A 52 -13.02 -2.56 -5.46
C GLY A 52 -12.85 -2.68 -6.98
N ALA A 53 -13.88 -2.36 -7.77
CA ALA A 53 -13.79 -2.38 -9.23
C ALA A 53 -12.87 -1.28 -9.78
N LYS A 54 -12.87 -0.11 -9.14
CA LYS A 54 -11.98 1.01 -9.48
C LYS A 54 -10.51 0.63 -9.24
N PHE A 55 -10.20 0.05 -8.08
CA PHE A 55 -8.86 -0.41 -7.75
C PHE A 55 -8.32 -1.39 -8.80
N ALA A 56 -9.10 -2.42 -9.16
CA ALA A 56 -8.69 -3.41 -10.15
C ALA A 56 -8.41 -2.78 -11.53
N LYS A 57 -9.28 -1.87 -11.98
CA LYS A 57 -9.13 -1.17 -13.26
C LYS A 57 -7.91 -0.26 -13.27
N ASP A 58 -7.73 0.55 -12.22
CA ASP A 58 -6.62 1.50 -12.15
C ASP A 58 -5.28 0.79 -11.99
N PHE A 59 -5.24 -0.31 -11.23
CA PHE A 59 -4.07 -1.18 -11.14
C PHE A 59 -3.70 -1.76 -12.50
N ALA A 60 -4.66 -2.33 -13.24
CA ALA A 60 -4.41 -2.90 -14.56
C ALA A 60 -3.92 -1.85 -15.55
N ALA A 61 -4.51 -0.65 -15.55
CA ALA A 61 -4.07 0.45 -16.39
C ALA A 61 -2.64 0.91 -16.06
N ALA A 62 -2.31 1.04 -14.76
CA ALA A 62 -0.97 1.38 -14.32
C ALA A 62 0.06 0.29 -14.71
N PHE A 63 -0.31 -0.98 -14.59
CA PHE A 63 0.53 -2.10 -14.99
C PHE A 63 0.84 -2.07 -16.50
N VAL A 64 -0.20 -1.94 -17.34
CA VAL A 64 -0.05 -1.83 -18.80
C VAL A 64 0.83 -0.65 -19.17
N LYS A 65 0.63 0.51 -18.53
CA LYS A 65 1.47 1.69 -18.77
C LYS A 65 2.96 1.42 -18.53
N VAL A 66 3.30 0.64 -17.49
CA VAL A 66 4.70 0.26 -17.22
C VAL A 66 5.21 -0.73 -18.26
N MET A 67 4.39 -1.70 -18.67
CA MET A 67 4.77 -2.69 -19.69
C MET A 67 5.01 -2.07 -21.07
N ASP A 68 4.31 -1.00 -21.41
CA ASP A 68 4.46 -0.30 -22.69
C ASP A 68 5.46 0.87 -22.63
N ALA A 69 6.13 1.09 -21.48
CA ALA A 69 6.97 2.26 -21.27
C ALA A 69 8.19 2.37 -22.22
N ASP A 70 8.59 1.27 -22.85
CA ASP A 70 9.70 1.19 -23.80
C ASP A 70 9.25 0.93 -25.26
N ARG A 71 7.93 0.91 -25.52
CA ARG A 71 7.34 0.70 -26.86
C ARG A 71 7.42 1.95 -27.73
N PHE A 72 8.63 2.45 -27.96
CA PHE A 72 8.89 3.61 -28.82
C PHE A 72 8.52 3.37 -30.30
N ASP A 73 8.27 2.12 -30.69
CA ASP A 73 7.82 1.71 -32.02
C ASP A 73 6.34 1.98 -32.30
N LEU A 74 5.55 2.27 -31.26
CA LEU A 74 4.10 2.54 -31.36
C LEU A 74 3.74 4.04 -31.37
N ALA A 75 4.75 4.93 -31.42
CA ALA A 75 4.61 6.39 -31.34
C ALA A 75 4.25 7.06 -32.68
#